data_AF-A0A963NW04-F1
#
_entry.id   AF-A0A963NW04-F1
#
_cell.length_a   1.000
_cell.length_b   1.000
_cell.length_c   1.000
_cell.angle_alpha   90.00
_cell.angle_beta   90.00
_cell.angle_gamma   90.00
#
_symmetry.space_group_name_H-M   'P 1'
#
loop_
_entity.id
_entity.type
_entity.pdbx_description
1 polymer ?
#
loop_
_entity_poly.entity_id
_entity_poly.type
_entity_poly.pdbx_seq_one_letter_code
_entity_poly.pdbx_strand_id
1 'polypeptide(L)'
;MSLEAFNHSEPLTLGVELELQLVNTHDYDLAPYAEDMLRLMKRTPLPGSVVPEMTNSMIEISTGICHSSSEVLGQLSQIRDALVRSADKLNIAVVGGGTHPFQQWHERRIYDKPRF
;
A
#
# COMPACT_ATOMS: atom_id res chain seq x y z
N MET A 1 -5.90 20.18 29.42
CA MET A 1 -5.15 20.26 28.15
C MET A 1 -5.99 21.09 27.19
N SER A 2 -5.42 22.16 26.63
CA SER A 2 -6.06 22.90 25.52
C SER A 2 -6.04 22.02 24.27
N LEU A 3 -7.10 22.09 23.46
CA LEU A 3 -7.11 21.44 22.15
C LEU A 3 -6.03 22.07 21.26
N GLU A 4 -5.33 21.23 20.50
CA GLU A 4 -4.36 21.71 19.50
C GLU A 4 -5.09 22.44 18.37
N ALA A 5 -4.39 23.39 17.73
CA ALA A 5 -4.92 24.08 16.56
C ALA A 5 -4.98 23.11 15.37
N PHE A 6 -6.06 23.16 14.58
CA PHE A 6 -6.16 22.40 13.35
C PHE A 6 -5.10 22.84 12.33
N ASN A 7 -4.58 21.89 11.56
CA ASN A 7 -3.71 22.18 10.42
C ASN A 7 -4.48 22.90 9.31
N HIS A 8 -3.82 23.82 8.61
CA HIS A 8 -4.37 24.47 7.42
C HIS A 8 -4.48 23.47 6.26
N SER A 9 -5.56 23.55 5.49
CA SER A 9 -5.73 22.79 4.25
C SER A 9 -6.30 23.69 3.16
N GLU A 10 -5.74 23.60 1.96
CA GLU A 10 -6.27 24.32 0.79
C GLU A 10 -7.63 23.73 0.38
N PRO A 11 -8.56 24.56 -0.12
CA PRO A 11 -9.87 24.08 -0.56
C PRO A 11 -9.75 23.15 -1.78
N LEU A 12 -10.65 22.16 -1.84
CA LEU A 12 -10.83 21.25 -2.99
C LEU A 12 -9.62 20.36 -3.32
N THR A 13 -8.75 20.10 -2.35
CA THR A 13 -7.72 19.06 -2.49
C THR A 13 -8.24 17.67 -2.13
N LEU A 14 -7.63 16.62 -2.68
CA LEU A 14 -7.94 15.23 -2.37
C LEU A 14 -6.68 14.37 -2.27
N GLY A 15 -6.77 13.29 -1.49
CA GLY A 15 -5.79 12.20 -1.46
C GLY A 15 -6.52 10.87 -1.60
N VAL A 16 -5.86 9.87 -2.18
CA VAL A 16 -6.39 8.51 -2.31
C VAL A 16 -5.47 7.54 -1.61
N GLU A 17 -6.07 6.66 -0.81
CA GLU A 17 -5.43 5.54 -0.14
C GLU A 17 -6.02 4.22 -0.65
N LEU A 18 -5.16 3.22 -0.86
CA LEU A 18 -5.55 1.88 -1.28
C LEU A 18 -4.79 0.85 -0.46
N GLU A 19 -5.53 -0.04 0.21
CA GLU A 19 -5.00 -1.27 0.77
C GLU A 19 -4.97 -2.36 -0.31
N LEU A 20 -3.81 -3.02 -0.43
CA LEU A 20 -3.54 -4.01 -1.46
C LEU A 20 -2.98 -5.28 -0.83
N GLN A 21 -3.39 -6.41 -1.39
CA GLN A 21 -2.93 -7.74 -1.00
C GLN A 21 -1.76 -8.18 -1.88
N LEU A 22 -0.81 -8.86 -1.27
CA LEU A 22 0.31 -9.53 -1.94
C LEU A 22 -0.03 -11.01 -2.07
N VAL A 23 0.01 -11.55 -3.28
CA VAL A 23 -0.31 -12.95 -3.56
C VAL A 23 0.83 -13.64 -4.29
N ASN A 24 1.00 -14.93 -4.03
CA ASN A 24 1.96 -15.76 -4.75
C ASN A 24 1.45 -16.00 -6.18
N THR A 25 2.34 -15.97 -7.16
CA THR A 25 1.96 -16.19 -8.57
C THR A 25 1.74 -17.66 -8.93
N HIS A 26 2.05 -18.59 -8.02
CA HIS A 26 1.86 -20.03 -8.22
C HIS A 26 0.44 -20.52 -7.85
N ASP A 27 -0.02 -20.16 -6.66
CA ASP A 27 -1.28 -20.63 -6.07
C ASP A 27 -2.29 -19.50 -5.81
N TYR A 28 -1.88 -18.25 -6.02
CA TYR A 28 -2.66 -17.04 -5.74
C TYR A 28 -3.08 -16.87 -4.28
N ASP A 29 -2.41 -17.54 -3.35
CA ASP A 29 -2.63 -17.32 -1.92
C ASP A 29 -1.79 -16.15 -1.39
N LEU A 30 -2.20 -15.61 -0.24
CA LEU A 30 -1.56 -14.46 0.38
C LEU A 30 -0.12 -14.74 0.77
N ALA A 31 0.79 -13.90 0.29
CA ALA A 31 2.22 -14.09 0.41
C ALA A 31 2.83 -13.05 1.38
N PRO A 32 3.57 -13.47 2.43
CA PRO A 32 4.02 -12.58 3.51
C PRO A 32 5.27 -11.77 3.13
N TYR A 33 5.20 -11.00 2.03
CA TYR A 33 6.33 -10.26 1.43
C TYR A 33 6.30 -8.75 1.64
N ALA A 34 5.47 -8.22 2.55
CA ALA A 34 5.35 -6.77 2.76
C ALA A 34 6.70 -6.10 3.06
N GLU A 35 7.52 -6.67 3.94
CA GLU A 35 8.84 -6.10 4.27
C GLU A 35 9.78 -6.03 3.06
N ASP A 36 9.87 -7.11 2.29
CA ASP A 36 10.70 -7.17 1.08
C ASP A 36 10.21 -6.21 -0.01
N MET A 37 8.88 -6.14 -0.20
CA MET A 37 8.26 -5.18 -1.10
C MET A 37 8.63 -3.75 -0.72
N LEU A 38 8.44 -3.38 0.56
CA LEU A 38 8.77 -2.04 1.06
C LEU A 38 10.26 -1.72 0.90
N ARG A 39 11.15 -2.68 1.13
CA ARG A 39 12.59 -2.53 0.92
C ARG A 39 12.95 -2.27 -0.54
N LEU A 40 12.26 -2.89 -1.49
CA LEU A 40 12.45 -2.61 -2.92
C LEU A 40 11.88 -1.24 -3.31
N MET A 41 10.68 -0.92 -2.82
CA MET A 41 9.99 0.35 -3.12
C MET A 41 10.76 1.57 -2.63
N LYS A 42 11.43 1.49 -1.47
CA LYS A 42 12.32 2.55 -0.94
C LYS A 42 13.42 3.02 -1.92
N ARG A 43 13.75 2.22 -2.93
CA ARG A 43 14.77 2.56 -3.94
C ARG A 43 14.24 3.42 -5.09
N THR A 44 12.92 3.62 -5.14
CA THR A 44 12.25 4.38 -6.21
C THR A 44 11.62 5.63 -5.59
N PRO A 45 11.95 6.84 -6.07
CA PRO A 45 11.24 8.06 -5.68
C PRO A 45 9.78 7.98 -6.13
N LEU A 46 8.84 8.27 -5.23
CA LEU A 46 7.40 8.23 -5.49
C LEU A 46 6.76 9.54 -5.04
N PRO A 47 5.68 10.00 -5.71
CA PRO A 47 4.95 11.21 -5.32
C PRO A 47 4.11 11.04 -4.03
N GLY A 48 3.91 9.80 -3.60
CA GLY A 48 3.15 9.43 -2.41
C GLY A 48 3.92 8.43 -1.54
N SER A 49 3.21 7.65 -0.74
CA SER A 49 3.83 6.70 0.19
C SER A 49 3.37 5.26 -0.03
N VAL A 50 4.23 4.32 0.37
CA VAL A 50 3.91 2.90 0.48
C VAL A 50 4.33 2.47 1.87
N VAL A 51 3.39 1.96 2.66
CA VAL A 51 3.59 1.60 4.07
C VAL A 51 3.08 0.18 4.33
N PRO A 52 3.57 -0.51 5.38
CA PRO A 52 3.01 -1.79 5.74
C PRO A 52 1.62 -1.63 6.34
N GLU A 53 0.78 -2.61 6.09
CA GLU A 53 -0.53 -2.75 6.71
C GLU A 53 -0.49 -3.76 7.88
N MET A 54 -1.62 -3.98 8.55
CA MET A 54 -1.77 -4.89 9.71
C MET A 54 -1.16 -6.29 9.51
N THR A 55 -1.14 -6.83 8.28
CA THR A 55 -0.60 -8.18 8.00
C THR A 55 0.61 -8.12 7.07
N ASN A 56 1.50 -9.11 7.19
CA ASN A 56 2.68 -9.24 6.33
C ASN A 56 2.37 -9.50 4.85
N SER A 57 1.12 -9.78 4.50
CA SER A 57 0.68 -10.00 3.12
C SER A 57 -0.10 -8.81 2.56
N MET A 58 -0.10 -7.67 3.25
CA MET A 58 -0.79 -6.46 2.82
C MET A 58 0.13 -5.24 2.90
N ILE A 59 -0.13 -4.30 2.00
CA ILE A 59 0.50 -2.98 1.97
C ILE A 59 -0.57 -1.93 1.74
N GLU A 60 -0.29 -0.72 2.19
CA GLU A 60 -1.10 0.46 1.91
C GLU A 60 -0.31 1.40 1.01
N ILE A 61 -0.96 1.96 0.02
CA ILE A 61 -0.43 3.06 -0.78
C ILE A 61 -1.29 4.30 -0.63
N SER A 62 -0.66 5.46 -0.65
CA SER A 62 -1.34 6.75 -0.63
C SER A 62 -0.72 7.72 -1.63
N THR A 63 -1.56 8.55 -2.26
CA THR A 63 -1.09 9.71 -3.03
C THR A 63 -0.66 10.84 -2.09
N GLY A 64 0.07 11.81 -2.64
CA GLY A 64 0.17 13.12 -2.00
C GLY A 64 -1.17 13.88 -2.06
N ILE A 65 -1.12 15.16 -1.65
CA ILE A 65 -2.22 16.11 -1.80
C ILE A 65 -2.34 16.46 -3.29
N CYS A 66 -3.49 16.14 -3.89
CA CYS A 66 -3.78 16.38 -5.31
C CYS A 66 -4.87 17.46 -5.45
N HIS A 67 -4.89 18.15 -6.59
CA HIS A 67 -5.85 19.21 -6.92
C HIS A 67 -6.85 18.79 -8.01
N SER A 68 -6.70 17.59 -8.56
CA SER A 68 -7.62 17.03 -9.56
C SER A 68 -7.58 15.50 -9.59
N SER A 69 -8.62 14.87 -10.12
CA SER A 69 -8.65 13.43 -10.36
C SER A 69 -7.57 12.96 -11.35
N SER A 70 -7.22 13.81 -12.32
CA SER A 70 -6.14 13.53 -13.28
C SER A 70 -4.77 13.45 -12.59
N GLU A 71 -4.52 14.32 -11.60
CA GLU A 71 -3.31 14.28 -10.80
C GLU A 71 -3.24 13.01 -9.95
N VAL A 72 -4.36 12.64 -9.30
CA VAL A 72 -4.47 11.37 -8.56
C VAL A 72 -4.13 10.18 -9.46
N LEU A 73 -4.73 10.11 -10.65
CA LEU A 73 -4.47 9.03 -11.61
C LEU A 73 -2.99 8.97 -12.03
N GLY A 74 -2.37 10.13 -12.23
CA GLY A 74 -0.94 10.25 -12.56
C GLY A 74 -0.05 9.70 -11.44
N GLN A 75 -0.33 10.06 -10.18
CA GLN A 75 0.42 9.58 -9.03
C GLN A 75 0.21 8.07 -8.79
N LEU A 76 -1.04 7.60 -8.80
CA LEU A 76 -1.36 6.18 -8.65
C LEU A 76 -0.73 5.32 -9.75
N SER A 77 -0.67 5.83 -10.99
CA SER A 77 -0.01 5.13 -12.09
C SER A 77 1.48 4.93 -11.85
N GLN A 78 2.18 5.98 -11.37
CA GLN A 78 3.61 5.88 -11.04
C GLN A 78 3.86 4.88 -9.90
N ILE A 79 3.02 4.91 -8.86
CA ILE A 79 3.12 3.99 -7.72
C ILE A 79 2.87 2.55 -8.18
N ARG A 80 1.79 2.30 -8.94
CA ARG A 80 1.48 1.00 -9.52
C ARG A 80 2.64 0.44 -10.33
N ASP A 81 3.22 1.24 -11.23
CA ASP A 81 4.29 0.76 -12.10
C ASP A 81 5.54 0.38 -11.29
N ALA A 82 5.81 1.09 -10.19
CA ALA A 82 6.88 0.74 -9.25
C ALA A 82 6.57 -0.53 -8.44
N LEU A 83 5.31 -0.71 -8.02
CA LEU A 83 4.83 -1.91 -7.34
C LEU A 83 5.00 -3.14 -8.23
N VAL A 84 4.54 -3.09 -9.48
CA VAL A 84 4.65 -4.20 -10.44
C VAL A 84 6.11 -4.59 -10.66
N ARG A 85 7.00 -3.62 -10.93
CA ARG A 85 8.45 -3.90 -11.08
C ARG A 85 9.11 -4.50 -9.84
N SER A 86 8.58 -4.22 -8.66
CA SER A 86 9.08 -4.78 -7.39
C SER A 86 8.51 -6.17 -7.13
N ALA A 87 7.23 -6.38 -7.44
CA ALA A 87 6.53 -7.65 -7.36
C ALA A 87 7.16 -8.70 -8.28
N ASP A 88 7.52 -8.31 -9.51
CA ASP A 88 8.22 -9.18 -10.48
C ASP A 88 9.54 -9.75 -9.92
N LYS A 89 10.26 -8.97 -9.10
CA LYS A 89 11.53 -9.43 -8.47
C LYS A 89 11.31 -10.42 -7.34
N LEU A 90 10.11 -10.43 -6.77
CA LEU A 90 9.74 -11.27 -5.63
C LEU A 90 8.89 -12.47 -6.05
N ASN A 91 8.54 -12.60 -7.34
CA ASN A 91 7.63 -13.61 -7.88
C ASN A 91 6.23 -13.58 -7.23
N ILE A 92 5.77 -12.39 -6.85
CA ILE A 92 4.42 -12.15 -6.30
C ILE A 92 3.62 -11.25 -7.24
N ALA A 93 2.31 -11.20 -7.05
CA ALA A 93 1.42 -10.22 -7.67
C ALA A 93 0.77 -9.33 -6.60
N VAL A 94 0.29 -8.17 -7.04
CA VAL A 94 -0.45 -7.22 -6.20
C VAL A 94 -1.90 -7.22 -6.66
N VAL A 95 -2.83 -7.43 -5.72
CA VAL A 95 -4.27 -7.47 -6.01
C VAL A 95 -5.03 -6.53 -5.08
N GLY A 96 -6.09 -5.93 -5.59
CA GLY A 96 -7.07 -5.20 -4.77
C GLY A 96 -8.15 -6.16 -4.25
N GLY A 97 -8.83 -5.76 -3.17
CA GLY A 97 -9.95 -6.51 -2.61
C GLY A 97 -10.00 -6.39 -1.10
N GLY A 98 -11.19 -6.56 -0.51
CA GLY A 98 -11.36 -6.54 0.94
C GLY A 98 -10.98 -7.88 1.57
N THR A 99 -11.77 -8.92 1.29
CA THR A 99 -11.58 -10.27 1.86
C THR A 99 -10.99 -11.21 0.83
N HIS A 100 -9.87 -11.86 1.15
CA HIS A 100 -9.28 -12.89 0.31
C HIS A 100 -10.17 -14.15 0.30
N PRO A 101 -10.56 -14.73 -0.85
CA PRO A 101 -11.62 -15.74 -0.95
C PRO A 101 -11.38 -17.05 -0.18
N PHE A 102 -10.13 -17.45 0.01
CA PHE A 102 -9.77 -18.76 0.57
C PHE A 102 -8.92 -18.66 1.84
N GLN A 103 -8.69 -17.44 2.31
CA GLN A 103 -7.79 -17.22 3.44
C GLN A 103 -8.41 -17.69 4.77
N GLN A 104 -7.60 -18.36 5.59
CA GLN A 104 -7.94 -18.63 6.99
C GLN A 104 -7.29 -17.60 7.92
N TRP A 105 -8.08 -16.99 8.80
CA TRP A 105 -7.64 -15.85 9.62
C TRP A 105 -6.47 -16.20 10.56
N HIS A 106 -6.37 -17.44 11.04
CA HIS A 106 -5.34 -17.89 11.97
C HIS A 106 -3.97 -18.13 11.31
N GLU A 107 -3.90 -18.11 9.98
CA GLU A 107 -2.65 -18.25 9.22
C GLU A 107 -1.98 -16.89 8.97
N ARG A 108 -2.65 -15.79 9.36
CA ARG A 108 -2.14 -14.43 9.23
C ARG A 108 -0.92 -14.20 10.12
N ARG A 109 0.14 -13.67 9.52
CA ARG A 109 1.28 -13.12 10.25
C ARG A 109 1.07 -11.61 10.40
N ILE A 110 0.94 -11.15 11.64
CA ILE A 110 0.86 -9.73 11.96
C ILE A 110 2.20 -9.06 11.61
N TYR A 111 2.14 -7.85 11.07
CA TYR A 111 3.34 -7.08 10.77
C TYR A 111 4.01 -6.60 12.06
N ASP A 112 5.31 -6.82 12.19
CA ASP A 112 6.06 -6.51 13.41
C ASP A 112 6.30 -4.99 13.58
N LYS A 113 5.28 -4.29 14.09
CA LYS A 113 5.34 -2.90 14.53
C LYS A 113 4.59 -2.77 15.86
N PRO A 114 5.06 -1.93 16.81
CA PRO A 114 4.41 -1.77 18.13
C PRO A 114 2.93 -1.35 18.11
N ARG A 115 2.43 -0.88 16.95
CA ARG A 115 1.04 -0.46 16.74
C ARG A 115 0.11 -1.64 16.41
N PHE A 116 0.65 -2.78 15.97
CA PHE A 116 -0.09 -3.93 15.45
C PHE A 116 0.07 -5.15 16.36
#